data_AF-A0A2N1TEX2-F1
#
_entry.id   AF-A0A2N1TEX2-F1
#
_cell.length_a   1.000
_cell.length_b   1.000
_cell.length_c   1.000
_cell.angle_alpha   90.00
_cell.angle_beta   90.00
_cell.angle_gamma   90.00
#
_symmetry.space_group_name_H-M   'P 1'
#
loop_
_entity.id
_entity.type
_entity.pdbx_description
1 polymer ?
#
loop_
_entity_poly.entity_id
_entity_poly.type
_entity_poly.pdbx_seq_one_letter_code
_entity_poly.pdbx_strand_id
1 'polypeptide(L)'
;MYKNSLYEKRSIPDRVKELAVLALFTVLIALVSLIVMDIIIYPLSYFAVTRKDTFNFIIKDMSIFIILIIMIFFFVRKLYSLRRDGLSKREIAIFILKRPLYYSAIGLTLLGLTIFITAFIYFILMVNNDLLIRLTNG
;
A
#
# COMPACT_ATOMS: atom_id res chain seq x y z
N MET A 1 29.54 20.12 28.11
CA MET A 1 29.18 18.68 28.20
C MET A 1 28.40 18.31 26.95
N TYR A 2 29.09 17.77 25.94
CA TYR A 2 28.47 17.31 24.69
C TYR A 2 27.67 16.03 24.98
N LYS A 3 26.37 16.09 24.72
CA LYS A 3 25.44 14.97 24.90
C LYS A 3 25.64 14.02 23.72
N ASN A 4 26.53 13.05 23.88
CA ASN A 4 26.82 12.03 22.87
C ASN A 4 25.52 11.34 22.44
N SER A 5 25.34 11.32 21.13
CA SER A 5 24.15 10.83 20.46
C SER A 5 23.95 9.34 20.77
N LEU A 6 22.73 8.97 21.15
CA LEU A 6 22.32 7.57 21.37
C LEU A 6 22.28 6.74 20.07
N TYR A 7 22.71 7.31 18.93
CA TYR A 7 22.70 6.65 17.63
C TYR A 7 24.05 6.03 17.23
N GLU A 8 25.14 6.36 17.92
CA GLU A 8 26.50 6.08 17.43
C GLU A 8 27.14 4.78 17.93
N LYS A 9 26.48 4.04 18.83
CA LYS A 9 26.96 2.73 19.31
C LYS A 9 25.99 1.59 18.98
N ARG A 10 25.73 1.35 17.68
CA ARG A 10 25.23 0.02 17.26
C ARG A 10 26.42 -0.85 16.93
N SER A 11 26.56 -1.95 17.65
CA SER A 11 27.67 -2.88 17.45
C SER A 11 27.53 -3.58 16.08
N ILE A 12 28.64 -3.93 15.44
CA ILE A 12 28.64 -4.69 14.17
C ILE A 12 27.73 -5.93 14.23
N PRO A 13 27.68 -6.73 15.32
CA PRO A 13 26.77 -7.88 15.37
C PRO A 13 25.29 -7.49 15.35
N ASP A 14 24.90 -6.33 15.87
CA ASP A 14 23.51 -5.84 15.78
C ASP A 14 23.12 -5.56 14.33
N ARG A 15 24.04 -4.98 13.54
CA ARG A 15 23.82 -4.71 12.11
C ARG A 15 23.72 -6.00 11.30
N VAL A 16 24.54 -7.00 11.61
CA VAL A 16 24.48 -8.32 10.95
C VAL A 16 23.16 -9.01 11.25
N LYS A 17 22.68 -8.91 12.49
CA LYS A 17 21.37 -9.44 12.89
C LYS A 17 20.23 -8.75 12.15
N GLU A 18 20.26 -7.42 12.02
CA GLU A 18 19.27 -6.65 11.25
C GLU A 18 19.27 -7.05 9.77
N LEU A 19 20.44 -7.18 9.15
CA LEU A 19 20.56 -7.62 7.76
C LEU A 19 20.08 -9.06 7.56
N ALA A 20 20.38 -9.95 8.51
CA ALA A 20 19.91 -11.33 8.47
C ALA A 20 18.38 -11.43 8.56
N VAL A 21 17.75 -10.61 9.42
CA VAL A 21 16.28 -10.52 9.50
C VAL A 21 15.69 -10.01 8.20
N LEU A 22 16.30 -8.98 7.59
CA LEU A 22 15.83 -8.42 6.33
C LEU A 22 15.95 -9.43 5.19
N ALA A 23 17.08 -10.12 5.09
CA ALA A 23 17.31 -11.16 4.10
C ALA A 23 16.32 -12.33 4.25
N LEU A 24 16.09 -12.79 5.49
CA LEU A 24 15.11 -13.84 5.77
C LEU A 24 13.70 -13.41 5.37
N PHE A 25 13.33 -12.17 5.69
CA PHE A 25 12.04 -11.60 5.30
C PHE A 25 11.87 -11.55 3.78
N THR A 26 12.91 -11.12 3.05
CA THR A 26 12.90 -11.11 1.58
C THR A 26 12.74 -12.52 1.00
N VAL A 27 13.47 -13.50 1.52
CA VAL A 27 13.36 -14.90 1.07
C VAL A 27 11.95 -15.45 1.36
N LEU A 28 11.41 -15.20 2.55
CA LEU A 28 10.05 -15.60 2.91
C LEU A 28 9.01 -14.99 1.98
N ILE A 29 9.11 -13.69 1.69
CA ILE A 29 8.21 -13.03 0.74
C ILE A 29 8.33 -13.65 -0.65
N ALA A 30 9.55 -13.90 -1.12
CA ALA A 30 9.76 -14.50 -2.44
C ALA A 30 9.10 -15.89 -2.54
N LEU A 31 9.24 -16.72 -1.51
CA LEU A 31 8.59 -18.03 -1.42
C LEU A 31 7.06 -17.91 -1.39
N VAL A 32 6.53 -17.04 -0.53
CA VAL A 32 5.08 -16.79 -0.46
C VAL A 32 4.56 -16.27 -1.80
N SER A 33 5.29 -15.38 -2.46
CA SER A 33 4.90 -14.83 -3.77
C SER A 33 4.84 -15.92 -4.83
N LEU A 34 5.77 -16.87 -4.81
CA LEU A 34 5.77 -18.01 -5.73
C LEU A 34 4.53 -18.88 -5.49
N ILE A 35 4.24 -19.22 -4.23
CA ILE A 35 3.06 -19.99 -3.86
C ILE A 35 1.77 -19.27 -4.28
N VAL A 36 1.67 -17.97 -4.04
CA VAL A 36 0.52 -17.15 -4.48
C VAL A 36 0.40 -17.16 -6.00
N MET A 37 1.52 -17.10 -6.72
CA MET A 37 1.51 -17.12 -8.17
C MET A 37 0.96 -18.44 -8.72
N ASP A 38 1.39 -19.57 -8.17
CA ASP A 38 0.96 -20.88 -8.65
C ASP A 38 -0.47 -21.23 -8.22
N ILE A 39 -0.85 -20.91 -6.98
CA ILE A 39 -2.15 -21.32 -6.42
C ILE A 39 -3.27 -20.36 -6.81
N ILE A 40 -2.97 -19.06 -6.92
CA ILE A 40 -4.01 -18.04 -7.12
C ILE A 40 -3.90 -17.44 -8.52
N ILE A 41 -2.73 -16.90 -8.88
CA ILE A 41 -2.59 -16.09 -10.10
C ILE A 41 -2.73 -16.96 -11.35
N TYR A 42 -2.05 -18.11 -11.40
CA TYR A 42 -2.07 -19.01 -12.55
C TYR A 42 -3.47 -19.54 -12.87
N PRO A 43 -4.20 -20.19 -11.96
CA PRO A 43 -5.54 -20.69 -12.28
C PRO A 43 -6.53 -19.57 -12.56
N LEU A 44 -6.41 -18.42 -11.91
CA LEU A 44 -7.24 -17.26 -12.20
C LEU A 44 -6.98 -16.73 -13.62
N SER A 45 -5.72 -16.64 -14.02
CA SER A 45 -5.32 -16.20 -15.37
C SER A 45 -5.76 -17.21 -16.44
N TYR A 46 -5.58 -18.50 -16.17
CA TYR A 46 -6.06 -19.56 -17.05
C TYR A 46 -7.58 -19.47 -17.21
N PHE A 47 -8.32 -19.32 -16.10
CA PHE A 47 -9.77 -19.14 -16.12
C PHE A 47 -10.19 -17.89 -16.90
N ALA A 48 -9.48 -16.77 -16.72
CA ALA A 48 -9.75 -15.52 -17.44
C ALA A 48 -9.62 -15.69 -18.96
N VAL A 49 -8.63 -16.45 -19.43
CA VAL A 49 -8.41 -16.68 -20.86
C VAL A 49 -9.39 -17.72 -21.43
N THR A 50 -9.66 -18.80 -20.70
CA THR A 50 -10.53 -19.91 -21.17
C THR A 50 -12.02 -19.59 -21.10
N ARG A 51 -12.44 -18.76 -20.14
CA ARG A 51 -13.86 -18.41 -19.88
C ARG A 51 -14.05 -16.90 -19.77
N LYS A 52 -13.65 -16.18 -20.81
CA LYS A 52 -13.68 -14.70 -20.86
C LYS A 52 -15.02 -14.11 -20.48
N ASP A 53 -16.12 -14.64 -21.00
CA ASP A 53 -17.46 -14.09 -20.74
C ASP A 53 -17.86 -14.23 -19.27
N THR A 54 -17.64 -15.41 -18.68
CA THR A 54 -17.90 -15.66 -17.25
C THR A 54 -16.95 -14.85 -16.37
N PHE A 55 -15.67 -14.77 -16.72
CA PHE A 55 -14.70 -13.97 -15.98
C PHE A 55 -15.04 -12.49 -16.01
N ASN A 56 -15.42 -11.94 -17.17
CA ASN A 56 -15.83 -10.55 -17.29
C ASN A 56 -17.09 -10.25 -16.48
N PHE A 57 -18.09 -11.14 -16.48
CA PHE A 57 -19.28 -10.98 -15.63
C PHE A 57 -18.92 -10.95 -14.13
N ILE A 58 -18.07 -11.88 -13.68
CA ILE A 58 -17.64 -11.94 -12.27
C ILE A 58 -16.81 -10.69 -11.90
N ILE A 59 -15.82 -10.34 -12.71
CA ILE A 59 -14.89 -9.25 -12.40
C ILE A 59 -15.50 -7.88 -12.62
N LYS A 60 -16.38 -7.69 -13.59
CA LYS A 60 -16.99 -6.38 -13.85
C LYS A 60 -18.20 -6.15 -12.97
N ASP A 61 -19.14 -7.09 -12.98
CA ASP A 61 -20.45 -6.87 -12.38
C ASP A 61 -20.44 -7.34 -10.92
N MET A 62 -20.01 -8.58 -10.63
CA MET A 62 -20.03 -9.09 -9.25
C MET A 62 -19.04 -8.40 -8.32
N SER A 63 -17.86 -7.98 -8.80
CA SER A 63 -16.87 -7.32 -7.95
C SER A 63 -17.40 -6.00 -7.37
N ILE A 64 -18.14 -5.22 -8.17
CA ILE A 64 -18.77 -3.97 -7.73
C ILE A 64 -19.80 -4.26 -6.65
N PHE A 65 -20.64 -5.28 -6.85
CA PHE A 65 -21.62 -5.69 -5.83
C PHE A 65 -20.94 -6.15 -4.53
N ILE A 66 -19.86 -6.93 -4.61
CA ILE A 66 -19.10 -7.38 -3.44
C ILE A 66 -18.51 -6.18 -2.69
N ILE A 67 -17.85 -5.26 -3.40
CA ILE A 67 -17.29 -4.03 -2.82
C ILE A 67 -18.39 -3.20 -2.15
N LEU A 68 -19.53 -3.05 -2.82
CA LEU A 68 -20.65 -2.26 -2.32
C LEU A 68 -21.26 -2.89 -1.06
N ILE A 69 -21.43 -4.22 -1.03
CA ILE A 69 -21.88 -4.97 0.16
C ILE A 69 -20.90 -4.78 1.33
N ILE A 70 -19.59 -4.92 1.08
CA ILE A 70 -18.56 -4.71 2.09
C ILE A 70 -18.62 -3.28 2.63
N MET A 71 -18.72 -2.28 1.76
CA MET A 71 -18.85 -0.88 2.16
C MET A 71 -20.11 -0.64 3.00
N ILE A 72 -21.27 -1.15 2.58
CA ILE A 72 -22.51 -1.05 3.34
C ILE A 72 -22.34 -1.72 4.70
N PHE A 73 -21.76 -2.92 4.76
CA PHE A 73 -21.56 -3.65 6.02
C PHE A 73 -20.71 -2.83 7.00
N PHE A 74 -19.57 -2.31 6.56
CA PHE A 74 -18.71 -1.45 7.39
C PHE A 74 -19.43 -0.16 7.80
N PHE A 75 -20.17 0.46 6.89
CA PHE A 75 -20.92 1.68 7.15
C PHE A 75 -22.01 1.46 8.20
N VAL A 76 -22.83 0.41 8.02
CA VAL A 76 -23.90 0.03 8.94
C VAL A 76 -23.33 -0.32 10.30
N ARG A 77 -22.28 -1.15 10.37
CA ARG A 77 -21.61 -1.49 11.63
C ARG A 77 -21.11 -0.25 12.35
N LYS A 78 -20.50 0.69 11.62
CA LYS A 78 -20.01 1.95 12.21
C LYS A 78 -21.16 2.83 12.69
N LEU A 79 -22.26 2.90 11.94
CA LEU A 79 -23.45 3.67 12.29
C LEU A 79 -24.17 3.10 13.52
N TYR A 80 -24.26 1.77 13.64
CA TYR A 80 -24.79 1.11 14.84
C TYR A 80 -23.93 1.39 16.08
N SER A 81 -22.60 1.32 15.95
CA SER A 81 -21.69 1.69 17.05
C SER A 81 -21.93 3.14 17.49
N LEU A 82 -21.97 4.09 16.55
CA LEU A 82 -22.12 5.51 16.87
C LEU A 82 -23.50 5.86 17.45
N ARG A 83 -24.57 5.15 17.04
CA ARG A 83 -25.89 5.31 17.66
C ARG A 83 -25.94 4.75 19.09
N ARG A 84 -25.22 3.67 19.37
CA ARG A 84 -25.14 3.09 20.72
C ARG A 84 -24.45 4.05 21.71
N ASP A 85 -23.57 4.89 21.21
CA ASP A 85 -22.84 5.89 22.00
C ASP A 85 -23.66 7.18 22.26
N GLY A 86 -24.94 7.22 21.85
CA GLY A 86 -25.87 8.33 22.14
C GLY A 86 -25.67 9.61 21.31
N LEU A 87 -24.82 9.56 20.28
CA LEU A 87 -24.50 10.71 19.44
C LEU A 87 -25.70 11.19 18.60
N SER A 88 -25.81 12.51 18.44
CA SER A 88 -26.85 13.14 17.63
C SER A 88 -26.66 12.80 16.14
N LYS A 89 -27.76 12.66 15.38
CA LYS A 89 -27.74 12.35 13.93
C LYS A 89 -26.83 13.29 13.13
N ARG A 90 -26.70 14.55 13.56
CA ARG A 90 -25.87 15.58 12.92
C ARG A 90 -24.37 15.38 13.18
N GLU A 91 -24.00 14.94 14.39
CA GLU A 91 -22.61 14.66 14.77
C GLU A 91 -22.09 13.39 14.08
N ILE A 92 -22.96 12.38 13.96
CA ILE A 92 -22.67 11.14 13.21
C ILE A 92 -22.35 11.47 11.74
N ALA A 93 -23.14 12.35 11.11
CA ALA A 93 -22.93 12.75 9.71
C ALA A 93 -21.59 13.49 9.52
N ILE A 94 -21.26 14.44 10.40
CA ILE A 94 -20.00 15.19 10.33
C ILE A 94 -18.79 14.29 10.58
N PHE A 95 -18.89 13.35 11.53
CA PHE A 95 -17.82 12.41 11.84
C PHE A 95 -17.53 11.44 10.69
N ILE A 96 -18.60 10.90 10.06
CA ILE A 96 -18.50 10.00 8.92
C ILE A 96 -17.90 10.71 7.70
N LEU A 97 -18.17 12.01 7.50
CA LEU A 97 -17.65 12.76 6.36
C LEU A 97 -16.20 13.23 6.54
N LYS A 98 -15.82 13.66 7.75
CA LYS A 98 -14.47 14.19 8.02
C LYS A 98 -13.38 13.13 7.92
N ARG A 99 -13.63 11.91 8.40
CA ARG A 99 -12.63 10.81 8.39
C ARG A 99 -12.12 10.45 7.00
N PRO A 100 -12.97 10.10 6.01
CA PRO A 100 -12.49 9.76 4.67
C PRO A 100 -11.78 10.94 4.03
N LEU A 101 -12.27 12.17 4.19
CA LEU A 101 -11.60 13.38 3.70
C LEU A 101 -10.18 13.54 4.27
N TYR A 102 -9.99 13.29 5.57
CA TYR A 102 -8.68 13.38 6.21
C TYR A 102 -7.70 12.32 5.67
N TYR A 103 -8.12 11.05 5.58
CA TYR A 103 -7.27 10.00 5.02
C TYR A 103 -7.00 10.17 3.53
N SER A 104 -7.98 10.64 2.75
CA SER A 104 -7.80 11.00 1.35
C SER A 104 -6.81 12.16 1.20
N ALA A 105 -6.86 13.16 2.08
CA ALA A 105 -5.90 14.26 2.07
C ALA A 105 -4.47 13.77 2.35
N ILE A 106 -4.28 12.86 3.31
CA ILE A 106 -2.98 12.21 3.58
C ILE A 106 -2.50 11.42 2.35
N GLY A 107 -3.39 10.62 1.75
CA GLY A 107 -3.06 9.85 0.55
C GLY A 107 -2.62 10.75 -0.61
N LEU A 108 -3.35 11.85 -0.85
CA LEU A 108 -3.00 12.83 -1.88
C LEU A 108 -1.68 13.55 -1.58
N THR A 109 -1.37 13.84 -0.32
CA THR A 109 -0.07 14.43 0.05
C THR A 109 1.07 13.44 -0.18
N LEU A 110 0.89 12.17 0.16
CA LEU A 110 1.89 11.13 -0.12
C LEU A 110 2.10 10.95 -1.62
N LEU A 111 1.03 10.89 -2.42
CA LEU A 111 1.13 10.82 -3.88
C LEU A 111 1.86 12.04 -4.44
N GLY A 112 1.49 13.25 -4.00
CA GLY A 112 2.18 14.48 -4.38
C GLY A 112 3.67 14.44 -4.05
N LEU A 113 4.03 13.92 -2.87
CA LEU A 113 5.43 13.76 -2.45
C LEU A 113 6.17 12.73 -3.31
N THR A 114 5.54 11.61 -3.66
CA THR A 114 6.16 10.62 -4.58
C THR A 114 6.38 11.19 -5.97
N ILE A 115 5.43 11.96 -6.51
CA ILE A 115 5.56 12.65 -7.80
C ILE A 115 6.70 13.65 -7.72
N PHE A 116 6.76 14.45 -6.65
CA PHE A 116 7.81 15.44 -6.45
C PHE A 116 9.20 14.82 -6.38
N ILE A 117 9.39 13.77 -5.57
CA ILE A 117 10.68 13.07 -5.47
C ILE A 117 11.07 12.48 -6.81
N THR A 118 10.13 11.84 -7.51
CA THR A 118 10.39 11.26 -8.83
C THR A 118 10.82 12.33 -9.83
N ALA A 119 10.07 13.44 -9.91
CA ALA A 119 10.41 14.56 -10.77
C ALA A 119 11.78 15.18 -10.41
N PHE A 120 12.09 15.29 -9.12
CA PHE A 120 13.37 15.81 -8.65
C PHE A 120 14.55 14.91 -9.02
N ILE A 121 14.40 13.59 -8.87
CA ILE A 121 15.40 12.61 -9.31
C ILE A 121 15.60 12.73 -10.84
N TYR A 122 14.52 12.78 -11.62
CA TYR A 122 14.59 12.96 -13.06
C TYR A 122 15.29 14.27 -13.45
N PHE A 123 15.00 15.36 -12.75
CA PHE A 123 15.65 16.64 -12.97
C PHE A 123 17.16 16.59 -12.71
N ILE A 124 17.58 16.00 -11.59
CA ILE A 124 19.01 15.80 -11.27
C ILE A 124 19.69 14.96 -12.35
N LEU A 125 19.06 13.85 -12.74
CA LEU A 125 19.60 12.94 -13.77
C LEU A 125 19.67 13.60 -15.15
N MET A 126 18.71 14.46 -15.50
CA MET A 126 18.71 15.23 -16.75
C MET A 126 19.82 16.28 -16.78
N VAL A 127 20.07 16.98 -15.68
CA VAL A 127 21.17 17.94 -15.55
C VAL A 127 22.52 17.22 -15.57
N ASN A 128 22.57 16.00 -15.05
CA ASN A 128 23.79 15.21 -14.88
C ASN A 128 23.77 13.96 -15.78
N ASN A 129 23.79 14.20 -17.10
CA ASN A 129 23.73 13.15 -18.12
C ASN A 129 24.79 12.04 -17.95
N ASP A 130 25.94 12.37 -17.34
CA ASP A 130 27.03 11.40 -17.08
C ASP A 130 26.66 10.34 -16.01
N LEU A 131 25.83 10.71 -15.01
CA LEU A 131 25.32 9.77 -14.01
C LEU A 131 24.30 8.80 -14.60
N LEU A 132 23.45 9.28 -15.52
CA LEU A 132 22.42 8.48 -16.20
C LEU A 132 23.08 7.45 -17.13
N ILE A 133 24.11 7.86 -17.87
CA ILE A 133 24.89 6.97 -18.76
C ILE A 133 25.66 5.93 -17.94
N ARG A 134 26.32 6.31 -16.83
CA ARG A 134 27.05 5.36 -15.96
C ARG A 134 26.13 4.38 -15.22
N LEU A 135 24.94 4.81 -14.77
CA LEU A 135 23.97 3.93 -14.10
C LEU A 135 23.26 2.97 -15.08
N THR A 136 23.12 3.36 -16.36
CA THR A 136 22.45 2.55 -17.38
C THR A 136 23.40 1.57 -18.07
N ASN A 137 24.68 1.94 -18.23
CA ASN A 137 25.64 1.13 -19.00
C ASN A 137 26.56 0.22 -18.19
N GLY A 138 26.60 0.31 -16.85
CA GLY A 138 27.37 -0.61 -15.99
C GLY A 138 28.88 -0.48 -16.16
#